data_AF-A0A9N9QJY1-F1
#
_entry.id   AF-A0A9N9QJY1-F1
#
_cell.length_a   1.000
_cell.length_b   1.000
_cell.length_c   1.000
_cell.angle_alpha   90.00
_cell.angle_beta   90.00
_cell.angle_gamma   90.00
#
_symmetry.space_group_name_H-M   'P 1'
#
loop_
_entity.id
_entity.type
_entity.pdbx_description
1 polymer ?
#
loop_
_entity_poly.entity_id
_entity_poly.type
_entity_poly.pdbx_seq_one_letter_code
_entity_poly.pdbx_strand_id
1 'polypeptide(L)'
;MAAKGAGEKDGEYFLKLAKAECDRLMTMANTADNDLKNLNLSEENKGKLRVASGKAKLLTTKKMEQFKQLCIKNIDKNHGDYQPVTNNDLEAYWDIFMIQVNDLDELFGEIEQLRANNWKKETGKGMQQPGPSKPRRDPPGKDPKGRTSWP
;
A
#
# COMPACT_ATOMS: atom_id res chain seq x y z
N MET A 1 21.87 -34.56 21.85
CA MET A 1 21.15 -33.85 20.77
C MET A 1 20.01 -33.08 21.44
N ALA A 2 20.16 -31.77 21.61
CA ALA A 2 19.12 -30.96 22.23
C ALA A 2 17.97 -30.79 21.25
N ALA A 3 16.76 -31.15 21.67
CA ALA A 3 15.55 -30.87 20.92
C ALA A 3 15.43 -29.34 20.76
N LYS A 4 15.44 -28.84 19.51
CA LYS A 4 15.09 -27.45 19.19
C LYS A 4 13.72 -27.18 19.80
N GLY A 5 13.66 -26.27 20.76
CA GLY A 5 12.43 -25.94 21.47
C GLY A 5 11.39 -25.38 20.51
N ALA A 6 10.21 -25.99 20.48
CA ALA A 6 9.04 -25.43 19.82
C ALA A 6 8.69 -24.10 20.50
N GLY A 7 9.18 -22.98 19.97
CA GLY A 7 8.98 -21.66 20.54
C GLY A 7 10.08 -20.63 20.24
N GLU A 8 11.23 -21.05 19.72
CA GLU A 8 12.28 -20.09 19.36
C GLU A 8 11.97 -19.43 18.00
N LYS A 9 11.77 -18.10 18.01
CA LYS A 9 11.60 -17.29 16.79
C LYS A 9 12.97 -17.07 16.11
N ASP A 10 13.62 -18.17 15.72
CA ASP A 10 14.91 -18.16 15.03
C ASP A 10 14.77 -17.84 13.53
N GLY A 11 15.89 -17.78 12.81
CA GLY A 11 15.88 -17.53 11.37
C GLY A 11 15.06 -18.55 10.57
N GLU A 12 15.01 -19.81 10.96
CA GLU A 12 14.20 -20.82 10.27
C GLU A 12 12.70 -20.56 10.44
N TYR A 13 12.28 -20.16 11.65
CA TYR A 13 10.90 -19.75 11.92
C TYR A 13 10.49 -18.56 11.04
N PHE A 14 11.30 -17.50 11.02
CA PHE A 14 10.99 -16.30 10.25
C PHE A 14 11.07 -16.52 8.74
N LEU A 15 11.96 -17.39 8.23
CA LEU A 15 11.99 -17.75 6.80
C LEU A 15 10.68 -18.40 6.33
N LYS A 16 10.09 -19.27 7.15
CA LYS A 16 8.81 -19.92 6.83
C LYS A 16 7.67 -18.90 6.79
N LEU A 17 7.59 -18.02 7.78
CA LEU A 17 6.60 -16.95 7.82
C LEU A 17 6.74 -15.99 6.63
N ALA A 18 7.97 -15.50 6.41
CA ALA A 18 8.33 -14.64 5.29
C ALA A 18 7.91 -15.24 3.94
N LYS A 19 8.17 -16.54 3.74
CA LYS A 19 7.76 -17.23 2.52
C LYS A 19 6.24 -17.23 2.36
N ALA A 20 5.50 -17.63 3.38
CA ALA A 20 4.03 -17.67 3.34
C ALA A 20 3.45 -16.29 3.01
N GLU A 21 3.98 -15.25 3.65
CA GLU A 21 3.51 -13.88 3.46
C GLU A 21 3.83 -13.34 2.05
N CYS A 22 5.02 -13.64 1.53
CA CYS A 22 5.35 -13.33 0.15
C CYS A 22 4.46 -14.03 -0.87
N ASP A 23 4.20 -15.32 -0.68
CA ASP A 23 3.38 -16.11 -1.60
C ASP A 23 1.92 -15.56 -1.61
N ARG A 24 1.41 -15.15 -0.44
CA ARG A 24 0.10 -14.49 -0.30
C ARG A 24 0.05 -13.16 -1.04
N LEU A 25 0.99 -12.25 -0.77
CA LEU A 25 1.05 -10.93 -1.42
C LEU A 25 1.25 -11.03 -2.94
N MET A 26 2.06 -11.98 -3.40
CA MET A 26 2.24 -12.24 -4.83
C MET A 26 0.94 -12.72 -5.48
N THR A 27 0.17 -13.55 -4.78
CA THR A 27 -1.15 -13.98 -5.26
C THR A 27 -2.09 -12.80 -5.44
N MET A 28 -2.15 -11.89 -4.46
CA MET A 28 -2.98 -10.67 -4.54
C MET A 28 -2.54 -9.76 -5.68
N ALA A 29 -1.22 -9.55 -5.85
CA ALA A 29 -0.66 -8.77 -6.95
C ALA A 29 -0.99 -9.38 -8.33
N ASN A 30 -0.92 -10.71 -8.45
CA ASN A 30 -1.25 -11.42 -9.70
C ASN A 30 -2.74 -11.31 -10.03
N THR A 31 -3.62 -11.36 -9.03
CA THR A 31 -5.06 -11.12 -9.21
C THR A 31 -5.32 -9.69 -9.69
N ALA A 32 -4.68 -8.69 -9.08
CA ALA A 32 -4.81 -7.31 -9.52
C ALA A 32 -4.30 -7.08 -10.96
N ASP A 33 -3.21 -7.74 -11.34
CA ASP A 33 -2.70 -7.75 -12.72
C ASP A 33 -3.68 -8.43 -13.70
N ASN A 34 -4.37 -9.47 -13.26
CA ASN A 34 -5.38 -10.16 -14.07
C ASN A 34 -6.57 -9.22 -14.32
N ASP A 35 -7.08 -8.56 -13.28
CA ASP A 35 -8.14 -7.55 -13.38
C ASP A 35 -7.74 -6.43 -14.36
N LEU A 36 -6.50 -5.93 -14.28
CA LEU A 36 -5.97 -4.92 -15.19
C LEU A 36 -5.96 -5.35 -16.66
N LYS A 37 -5.72 -6.65 -16.94
CA LYS A 37 -5.62 -7.19 -18.29
C LYS A 37 -7.00 -7.52 -18.87
N ASN A 38 -7.92 -7.99 -18.04
CA ASN A 38 -9.15 -8.64 -18.50
C ASN A 38 -10.41 -7.80 -18.29
N LEU A 39 -10.38 -6.78 -17.43
CA LEU A 39 -11.55 -5.96 -17.13
C LEU A 39 -11.46 -4.57 -17.78
N ASN A 40 -12.60 -4.08 -18.28
CA ASN A 40 -12.71 -2.71 -18.75
C ASN A 40 -13.01 -1.76 -17.57
N LEU A 41 -11.95 -1.34 -16.89
CA LEU A 41 -12.02 -0.48 -15.70
C LEU A 41 -11.80 0.99 -16.05
N SER A 42 -12.25 1.89 -15.16
CA SER A 42 -11.88 3.30 -15.21
C SER A 42 -10.37 3.49 -14.97
N GLU A 43 -9.79 4.58 -15.47
CA GLU A 43 -8.35 4.85 -15.26
C GLU A 43 -7.98 5.02 -13.78
N GLU A 44 -8.92 5.48 -12.96
CA GLU A 44 -8.73 5.55 -11.52
C GLU A 44 -8.58 4.15 -10.90
N ASN A 45 -9.49 3.23 -11.21
CA ASN A 45 -9.43 1.86 -10.68
C ASN A 45 -8.19 1.13 -11.21
N LYS A 46 -7.82 1.33 -12.48
CA LYS A 46 -6.55 0.81 -13.02
C LYS A 46 -5.35 1.40 -12.30
N GLY A 47 -5.36 2.70 -12.01
CA GLY A 47 -4.32 3.37 -11.24
C GLY A 47 -4.14 2.72 -9.86
N LYS A 48 -5.24 2.48 -9.16
CA LYS A 48 -5.24 1.80 -7.85
C LYS A 48 -4.65 0.39 -7.92
N LEU A 49 -5.07 -0.42 -8.89
CA LEU A 49 -4.55 -1.77 -9.10
C LEU A 49 -3.05 -1.79 -9.42
N ARG A 50 -2.57 -0.87 -10.28
CA ARG A 50 -1.14 -0.75 -10.60
C ARG A 50 -0.32 -0.40 -9.38
N VAL A 51 -0.80 0.53 -8.55
CA VAL A 51 -0.14 0.92 -7.30
C VAL A 51 -0.08 -0.27 -6.33
N ALA A 52 -1.20 -0.97 -6.12
CA ALA A 52 -1.26 -2.12 -5.21
C ALA A 52 -0.35 -3.27 -5.67
N SER A 53 -0.47 -3.70 -6.92
CA SER A 53 0.37 -4.75 -7.52
C SER A 53 1.86 -4.37 -7.48
N GLY A 54 2.21 -3.14 -7.84
CA GLY A 54 3.58 -2.65 -7.81
C GLY A 54 4.18 -2.62 -6.41
N LYS A 55 3.45 -2.10 -5.41
CA LYS A 55 3.89 -2.07 -4.01
C LYS A 55 4.09 -3.49 -3.46
N ALA A 56 3.14 -4.39 -3.70
CA ALA A 56 3.23 -5.79 -3.26
C ALA A 56 4.46 -6.48 -3.84
N LYS A 57 4.67 -6.41 -5.16
CA LYS A 57 5.84 -7.00 -5.82
C LYS A 57 7.15 -6.41 -5.32
N LEU A 58 7.18 -5.10 -5.07
CA LEU A 58 8.38 -4.44 -4.54
C LEU A 58 8.73 -4.94 -3.13
N LEU A 59 7.72 -5.08 -2.27
CA LEU A 59 7.86 -5.62 -0.91
C LEU A 59 8.37 -7.07 -0.96
N THR A 60 7.76 -7.93 -1.79
CA THR A 60 8.09 -9.36 -1.85
C THR A 60 9.42 -9.68 -2.53
N THR A 61 9.91 -8.80 -3.42
CA THR A 61 11.18 -9.04 -4.14
C THR A 61 12.36 -8.37 -3.47
N LYS A 62 12.27 -7.09 -3.11
CA LYS A 62 13.43 -6.34 -2.58
C LYS A 62 13.55 -6.45 -1.07
N LYS A 63 12.49 -6.06 -0.36
CA LYS A 63 12.53 -6.01 1.11
C LYS A 63 12.56 -7.41 1.70
N MET A 64 11.83 -8.36 1.13
CA MET A 64 11.89 -9.74 1.62
C MET A 64 13.24 -10.40 1.39
N GLU A 65 13.91 -10.12 0.28
CA GLU A 65 15.25 -10.68 0.05
C GLU A 65 16.23 -10.20 1.13
N GLN A 66 16.16 -8.92 1.51
CA GLN A 66 16.96 -8.40 2.63
C GLN A 66 16.68 -9.14 3.94
N PHE A 67 15.40 -9.40 4.26
CA PHE A 67 15.03 -10.13 5.47
C PHE A 67 15.50 -11.59 5.46
N LYS A 68 15.40 -12.28 4.32
CA LYS A 68 15.90 -13.65 4.17
C LYS A 68 17.39 -13.74 4.44
N GLN A 69 18.17 -12.78 3.93
CA GLN A 69 19.61 -12.73 4.18
C GLN A 69 19.93 -12.53 5.67
N LEU A 70 19.14 -11.74 6.40
CA LEU A 70 19.27 -11.61 7.85
C LEU A 70 18.96 -12.93 8.58
N CYS A 71 17.91 -13.64 8.14
CA CYS A 71 17.57 -14.94 8.72
C CYS A 71 18.67 -15.98 8.48
N ILE A 72 19.26 -16.02 7.28
CA ILE A 72 20.38 -16.92 6.95
C ILE A 72 21.58 -16.61 7.86
N LYS A 73 21.94 -15.33 8.04
CA LYS A 73 23.01 -14.93 8.97
C LYS A 73 22.75 -15.35 10.42
N ASN A 74 21.48 -15.33 10.86
CA ASN A 74 21.09 -15.80 12.19
C ASN A 74 21.20 -17.33 12.33
N ILE A 75 20.99 -18.09 11.25
CA ILE A 75 21.13 -19.55 11.21
C ILE A 75 22.61 -19.94 11.17
N ASP A 76 23.38 -19.34 10.26
CA ASP A 76 24.78 -19.65 9.98
C ASP A 76 25.73 -18.96 10.98
N LYS A 77 25.38 -18.92 12.27
CA LYS A 77 26.07 -18.19 13.35
C LYS A 77 27.60 -18.37 13.25
N ASN A 78 28.25 -17.45 12.54
CA ASN A 78 29.66 -17.60 12.24
C ASN A 78 30.44 -17.13 13.46
N HIS A 79 31.17 -18.03 14.11
CA HIS A 79 31.80 -17.80 15.43
C HIS A 79 32.88 -16.69 15.45
N GLY A 80 33.14 -16.01 14.32
CA GLY A 80 34.06 -14.88 14.20
C GLY A 80 33.41 -13.55 13.80
N ASP A 81 32.08 -13.49 13.66
CA ASP A 81 31.39 -12.25 13.29
C ASP A 81 31.26 -11.33 14.52
N TYR A 82 31.74 -10.08 14.42
CA TYR A 82 31.77 -9.15 15.54
C TYR A 82 30.35 -8.71 15.98
N GLN A 83 29.36 -8.82 15.07
CA GLN A 83 27.96 -8.48 15.31
C GLN A 83 27.03 -9.57 14.76
N PRO A 84 26.81 -10.67 15.52
CA PRO A 84 25.90 -11.72 15.10
C PRO A 84 24.44 -11.22 15.10
N VAL A 85 23.67 -11.65 14.11
CA VAL A 85 22.22 -11.36 14.06
C VAL A 85 21.51 -12.19 15.13
N THR A 86 20.82 -11.53 16.05
CA THR A 86 20.07 -12.17 17.13
C THR A 86 18.61 -12.40 16.74
N ASN A 87 17.92 -13.26 17.48
CA ASN A 87 16.49 -13.49 17.27
C ASN A 87 15.67 -12.21 17.51
N ASN A 88 16.13 -11.32 18.42
CA ASN A 88 15.49 -10.03 18.68
C ASN A 88 15.63 -9.08 17.48
N ASP A 89 16.77 -9.11 16.77
CA ASP A 89 16.96 -8.32 15.55
C ASP A 89 15.99 -8.77 14.45
N LEU A 90 15.77 -10.09 14.34
CA LEU A 90 14.80 -10.66 13.39
C LEU A 90 13.37 -10.29 13.76
N GLU A 91 13.01 -10.36 15.04
CA GLU A 91 11.68 -9.98 15.53
C GLU A 91 11.39 -8.50 15.28
N ALA A 92 12.34 -7.62 15.63
CA ALA A 92 12.19 -6.18 15.39
C ALA A 92 12.06 -5.86 13.88
N TYR A 93 12.82 -6.53 13.02
CA TYR A 93 12.66 -6.37 11.58
C TYR A 93 11.30 -6.89 11.10
N TRP A 94 10.87 -8.04 11.61
CA TRP A 94 9.59 -8.65 11.26
C TRP A 94 8.41 -7.76 11.64
N ASP A 95 8.44 -7.11 12.80
CA ASP A 95 7.40 -6.16 13.21
C ASP A 95 7.28 -4.98 12.24
N ILE A 96 8.42 -4.41 11.83
CA ILE A 96 8.45 -3.33 10.83
C ILE A 96 7.96 -3.82 9.46
N PHE A 97 8.31 -5.05 9.11
CA PHE A 97 7.84 -5.67 7.88
C PHE A 97 6.31 -5.85 7.89
N MET A 98 5.75 -6.34 9.00
CA MET A 98 4.32 -6.55 9.14
C MET A 98 3.50 -5.27 9.09
N ILE A 99 4.05 -4.13 9.53
CA ILE A 99 3.39 -2.82 9.34
C ILE A 99 3.13 -2.57 7.84
N GLN A 100 4.12 -2.86 6.99
CA GLN A 100 3.98 -2.65 5.54
C GLN A 100 3.07 -3.68 4.86
N VAL A 101 2.99 -4.89 5.42
CA VAL A 101 2.01 -5.91 5.02
C VAL A 101 0.60 -5.42 5.34
N ASN A 102 0.38 -4.89 6.53
CA ASN A 102 -0.93 -4.37 6.93
C ASN A 102 -1.38 -3.21 6.03
N ASP A 103 -0.48 -2.28 5.68
CA ASP A 103 -0.79 -1.21 4.72
C ASP A 103 -1.23 -1.76 3.34
N LEU A 104 -0.64 -2.88 2.91
CA LEU A 104 -1.05 -3.55 1.68
C LEU A 104 -2.39 -4.26 1.84
N ASP A 105 -2.65 -4.87 2.99
CA ASP A 105 -3.92 -5.54 3.26
C ASP A 105 -5.09 -4.57 3.27
N GLU A 106 -4.92 -3.37 3.84
CA GLU A 106 -5.91 -2.31 3.74
C GLU A 106 -6.16 -1.92 2.27
N LEU A 107 -5.09 -1.67 1.52
CA LEU A 107 -5.18 -1.27 0.11
C LEU A 107 -5.88 -2.33 -0.76
N PHE A 108 -5.55 -3.60 -0.56
CA PHE A 108 -6.22 -4.69 -1.26
C PHE A 108 -7.64 -4.93 -0.75
N GLY A 109 -7.91 -4.74 0.53
CA GLY A 109 -9.27 -4.77 1.08
C GLY A 109 -10.19 -3.77 0.39
N GLU A 110 -9.71 -2.55 0.15
CA GLU A 110 -10.46 -1.55 -0.64
C GLU A 110 -10.67 -1.98 -2.11
N ILE A 111 -9.72 -2.69 -2.71
CA ILE A 111 -9.86 -3.25 -4.07
C ILE A 111 -10.93 -4.34 -4.08
N GLU A 112 -10.95 -5.22 -3.08
CA GLU A 112 -11.96 -6.27 -2.95
C GLU A 112 -13.38 -5.68 -2.76
N GLN A 113 -13.51 -4.60 -1.99
CA GLN A 113 -14.79 -3.87 -1.87
C GLN A 113 -15.24 -3.29 -3.22
N LEU A 114 -14.33 -2.69 -3.99
CA LEU A 114 -14.64 -2.23 -5.34
C LEU A 114 -15.06 -3.39 -6.23
N ARG A 115 -14.36 -4.53 -6.19
CA ARG A 115 -14.70 -5.72 -6.97
C ARG A 115 -16.12 -6.23 -6.61
N ALA A 116 -16.43 -6.30 -5.32
CA ALA A 116 -17.75 -6.71 -4.83
C ALA A 116 -18.87 -5.75 -5.28
N ASN A 117 -18.57 -4.45 -5.44
CA ASN A 117 -19.51 -3.45 -5.93
C ASN A 117 -19.43 -3.21 -7.46
N ASN A 118 -19.00 -4.22 -8.24
CA ASN A 118 -18.87 -4.11 -9.70
C ASN A 118 -18.05 -2.89 -10.15
N TRP A 119 -16.99 -2.59 -9.41
CA TRP A 119 -16.05 -1.48 -9.64
C TRP A 119 -16.68 -0.09 -9.62
N LYS A 120 -17.87 0.04 -9.01
CA LYS A 120 -18.53 1.31 -8.76
C LYS A 120 -18.00 1.87 -7.44
N LYS A 121 -17.72 3.18 -7.42
CA LYS A 121 -17.43 3.87 -6.16
C LYS A 121 -18.62 3.72 -5.24
N GLU A 122 -18.39 3.46 -3.96
CA GLU A 122 -19.46 3.58 -2.97
C GLU A 122 -19.97 5.02 -2.98
N THR A 123 -21.16 5.21 -3.54
CA THR A 123 -21.88 6.48 -3.45
C THR A 123 -22.52 6.57 -2.07
N GLY A 124 -21.69 6.72 -1.03
CA GLY A 124 -22.12 6.77 0.36
C GLY A 124 -21.89 8.14 1.00
N LYS A 125 -22.93 8.99 0.94
CA LYS A 125 -23.08 10.36 1.49
C LYS A 125 -22.28 11.47 0.78
N GLY A 126 -23.04 12.38 0.17
CA GLY A 126 -22.54 13.52 -0.57
C GLY A 126 -21.70 14.46 0.29
N MET A 127 -20.41 14.52 -0.02
CA MET A 127 -19.67 15.78 0.03
C MET A 127 -19.89 16.43 -1.33
N GLN A 128 -20.89 17.32 -1.44
CA GLN A 128 -20.95 18.24 -2.57
C GLN A 128 -19.64 19.02 -2.58
N GLN A 129 -18.77 18.71 -3.53
CA GLN A 129 -17.77 19.70 -3.94
C GLN A 129 -18.57 20.83 -4.60
N PRO A 130 -18.48 22.09 -4.12
CA PRO A 130 -18.98 23.20 -4.90
C PRO A 130 -18.16 23.24 -6.19
N GLY A 131 -18.80 22.89 -7.31
CA GLY A 131 -18.18 23.03 -8.62
C GLY A 131 -17.78 24.49 -8.87
N PRO A 132 -16.78 24.74 -9.72
CA PRO A 132 -16.30 26.09 -9.97
C PRO A 132 -17.43 26.91 -10.61
N SER A 133 -17.94 27.88 -9.85
CA SER A 133 -18.89 28.88 -10.32
C SER A 133 -18.28 29.59 -11.53
N LYS A 134 -18.84 29.36 -12.72
CA LYS A 134 -18.53 30.17 -13.91
C LYS A 134 -18.76 31.65 -13.56
N PRO A 135 -17.84 32.58 -13.86
CA PRO A 135 -18.11 34.00 -13.64
C PRO A 135 -19.28 34.40 -14.54
N ARG A 136 -20.37 34.89 -13.94
CA ARG A 136 -21.42 35.59 -14.69
C ARG A 136 -20.77 36.84 -15.27
N ARG A 137 -20.82 36.98 -16.60
CA ARG A 137 -20.47 38.23 -17.28
C ARG A 137 -21.55 39.26 -16.93
N ASP A 138 -21.14 40.37 -16.34
CA ASP A 138 -21.99 41.54 -16.14
C ASP A 138 -22.46 42.11 -17.48
N PRO A 139 -23.71 42.56 -17.61
CA PRO A 139 -24.16 43.28 -18.80
C PRO A 139 -23.64 44.71 -18.80
N PRO A 140 -23.37 45.32 -19.97
CA PRO A 140 -22.82 46.67 -20.04
C PRO A 140 -23.96 47.69 -19.90
N GLY A 141 -23.80 48.67 -19.00
CA GLY A 141 -24.91 49.53 -18.61
C GLY A 141 -24.53 50.92 -18.12
N LYS A 142 -24.01 51.74 -19.05
CA LYS A 142 -24.22 53.20 -19.18
C LYS A 142 -23.74 54.14 -18.05
N ASP A 143 -22.73 54.94 -18.39
CA ASP A 143 -22.55 56.30 -17.84
C ASP A 143 -23.84 57.12 -18.01
N PRO A 144 -24.14 58.01 -17.04
CA PRO A 144 -23.93 59.41 -17.35
C PRO A 144 -23.40 60.26 -16.19
N LYS A 145 -22.47 61.12 -16.57
CA LYS A 145 -22.17 62.47 -16.07
C LYS A 145 -23.18 63.06 -15.06
N GLY A 146 -22.61 63.51 -13.94
CA GLY A 146 -22.72 64.92 -13.56
C GLY A 146 -23.38 65.23 -12.21
N ARG A 147 -22.61 66.01 -11.43
CA ARG A 147 -23.07 67.14 -10.59
C ARG A 147 -23.80 66.77 -9.29
N THR A 148 -23.13 66.95 -8.16
CA THR A 148 -23.30 68.08 -7.22
C THR A 148 -22.32 67.98 -6.05
N SER A 149 -22.07 69.13 -5.45
CA SER A 149 -21.05 69.51 -4.48
C SER A 149 -21.42 69.30 -3.00
N TRP A 150 -20.39 69.04 -2.17
CA TRP A 150 -20.16 69.55 -0.80
C TRP A 150 -21.12 69.16 0.34
N PRO A 151 -20.76 69.33 1.63
CA PRO A 151 -19.72 70.19 2.24
C PRO A 151 -18.34 69.56 2.47
#